data_AF-A0A377TPH6-F1
#
_entry.id   AF-A0A377TPH6-F1
#
_cell.length_a   1.000
_cell.length_b   1.000
_cell.length_c   1.000
_cell.angle_alpha   90.00
_cell.angle_beta   90.00
_cell.angle_gamma   90.00
#
_symmetry.space_group_name_H-M   'P 1'
#
loop_
_entity.id
_entity.type
_entity.pdbx_description
1 polymer ?
#
loop_
_entity_poly.entity_id
_entity_poly.type
_entity_poly.pdbx_seq_one_letter_code
_entity_poly.pdbx_strand_id
1 'polypeptide(L)' 'MKILSLRLKNLNSLKGEWKIDFTAEPFASNGLFAITGATGAGKTTLLDAICLALYHETRA' A
#
# COMPACT_ATOMS: atom_id res chain seq x y z
N MET A 1 -13.67 -9.84 -2.71
CA MET A 1 -12.83 -8.85 -3.42
C MET A 1 -11.38 -9.05 -2.99
N LYS A 2 -10.40 -8.98 -3.92
CA LYS A 2 -8.96 -9.21 -3.65
C LYS A 2 -8.13 -8.11 -4.34
N ILE A 3 -7.22 -7.47 -3.61
CA ILE A 3 -6.26 -6.50 -4.18
C ILE A 3 -5.09 -7.29 -4.78
N LEU A 4 -4.84 -7.13 -6.08
CA LEU A 4 -3.74 -7.82 -6.79
C LEU A 4 -2.46 -7.00 -6.82
N SER A 5 -2.58 -5.68 -6.95
CA SER A 5 -1.44 -4.77 -6.94
C SER A 5 -1.85 -3.40 -6.45
N LEU A 6 -0.89 -2.67 -5.88
CA LEU A 6 -1.02 -1.26 -5.51
C LEU A 6 0.09 -0.47 -6.23
N ARG A 7 -0.28 0.61 -6.92
CA ARG A 7 0.68 1.58 -7.47
C ARG A 7 0.29 2.97 -7.01
N LEU A 8 1.25 3.74 -6.53
CA LEU A 8 1.06 5.12 -6.10
C LEU A 8 2.27 5.97 -6.47
N LYS A 9 2.08 7.28 -6.53
CA LYS A 9 3.15 8.24 -6.81
C LYS A 9 2.97 9.48 -5.95
N ASN A 10 4.01 9.86 -5.22
CA ASN A 10 4.05 11.08 -4.39
C ASN A 10 2.87 11.23 -3.41
N LEU A 11 2.55 10.16 -2.65
CA LEU A 11 1.48 10.20 -1.64
C LEU A 11 2.09 10.36 -0.24
N ASN A 12 1.66 11.38 0.52
CA ASN A 12 2.17 11.73 1.85
C ASN A 12 3.71 11.62 1.95
N SER A 13 4.22 10.77 2.86
CA SER A 13 5.64 10.55 3.07
C SER A 13 6.31 9.65 2.02
N LEU A 14 5.55 9.00 1.13
CA LEU A 14 6.06 8.15 0.06
C LEU A 14 6.28 8.96 -1.23
N LYS A 15 7.47 9.54 -1.36
CA LYS A 15 7.92 10.28 -2.55
C LYS A 15 8.37 9.34 -3.65
N GLY A 16 8.18 9.73 -4.91
CA GLY A 16 8.52 8.91 -6.07
C GLY A 16 7.41 7.92 -6.42
N GLU A 17 7.74 6.96 -7.28
CA GLU A 17 6.81 5.96 -7.77
C GLU A 17 7.02 4.64 -7.03
N TRP A 18 5.94 4.09 -6.48
CA TRP A 18 5.94 2.86 -5.72
C TRP A 18 4.96 1.88 -6.32
N LYS A 19 5.36 0.61 -6.40
CA LYS A 19 4.52 -0.49 -6.85
C LYS A 19 4.70 -1.69 -5.93
N ILE A 20 3.59 -2.25 -5.47
CA ILE A 20 3.52 -3.50 -4.73
C ILE A 20 2.69 -4.47 -5.57
N ASP A 21 3.25 -5.64 -5.85
CA ASP A 21 2.56 -6.72 -6.56
C ASP A 21 2.31 -7.87 -5.60
N PHE A 22 1.05 -8.05 -5.19
CA PHE A 22 0.64 -9.10 -4.27
C PHE A 22 0.50 -10.47 -4.96
N THR A 23 0.69 -10.53 -6.28
CA THR A 23 0.69 -11.77 -7.05
C THR A 23 2.09 -12.36 -7.26
N ALA A 24 3.12 -11.61 -6.89
CA ALA A 24 4.51 -12.07 -6.90
C ALA A 24 4.91 -12.70 -5.55
N GLU A 25 5.91 -13.59 -5.56
CA GLU A 25 6.55 -14.03 -4.33
C GLU A 25 7.24 -12.85 -3.60
N PRO A 26 7.22 -12.79 -2.26
CA PRO A 26 6.73 -13.81 -1.31
C PRO A 26 5.21 -13.74 -1.00
N PHE A 27 4.46 -12.82 -1.61
CA PHE A 27 3.03 -12.63 -1.32
C PHE A 27 2.13 -13.70 -1.93
N ALA A 28 2.55 -14.31 -3.04
CA ALA A 28 1.82 -15.36 -3.72
C ALA A 28 1.68 -16.63 -2.86
N SER A 29 2.76 -17.00 -2.15
CA SER A 29 2.79 -18.17 -1.26
C SER A 29 2.24 -17.89 0.15
N ASN A 30 2.32 -16.65 0.63
CA ASN A 30 1.89 -16.27 1.98
C ASN A 30 0.82 -15.17 1.96
N GLY A 31 -0.40 -15.52 2.36
CA GLY A 31 -1.52 -14.58 2.47
C GLY A 31 -1.45 -13.61 3.67
N LEU A 32 -0.47 -13.79 4.56
CA LEU A 32 -0.25 -12.94 5.73
C LEU A 32 1.12 -12.27 5.63
N PHE A 33 1.14 -10.94 5.72
CA PHE A 33 2.34 -10.13 5.73
C PHE A 33 2.20 -8.96 6.71
N ALA A 34 3.32 -8.36 7.09
CA ALA A 34 3.36 -7.20 7.97
C ALA A 34 3.99 -6.00 7.25
N ILE A 35 3.46 -4.81 7.52
CA ILE A 35 4.06 -3.54 7.11
C ILE A 35 4.70 -2.91 8.36
N THR A 36 6.03 -2.88 8.39
CA THR A 36 6.81 -2.41 9.55
C THR A 36 7.65 -1.19 9.20
N GLY A 37 8.14 -0.47 10.22
CA GLY A 37 8.97 0.72 10.05
C GLY A 37 8.70 1.79 11.12
N ALA A 38 9.56 2.80 11.18
CA ALA A 38 9.46 3.90 12.15
C ALA A 38 8.16 4.72 12.00
N THR A 39 7.81 5.48 13.05
CA THR A 39 6.74 6.49 12.97
C THR A 39 7.06 7.50 11.86
N GLY A 40 6.07 7.83 11.02
CA GLY A 40 6.26 8.70 9.85
C GLY A 40 6.74 8.01 8.57
N ALA A 41 7.16 6.73 8.62
CA ALA A 41 7.69 6.00 7.45
C ALA A 41 6.66 5.75 6.31
N GLY A 42 5.38 6.09 6.50
CA GLY A 42 4.35 5.96 5.45
C GLY A 42 3.59 4.63 5.45
N LYS A 43 3.57 3.91 6.58
CA LYS A 43 2.80 2.67 6.72
C LYS A 43 1.30 2.87 6.48
N THR A 44 0.71 3.88 7.14
CA THR A 44 -0.71 4.24 6.94
C THR A 44 -0.95 4.76 5.52
N THR A 45 0.00 5.50 4.95
CA THR A 45 -0.06 5.99 3.56
C THR A 45 -0.31 4.87 2.55
N LEU A 46 0.25 3.67 2.76
CA LEU A 46 -0.03 2.52 1.88
C LEU A 46 -1.49 2.07 1.97
N LEU A 47 -2.09 2.08 3.17
CA LEU A 47 -3.49 1.74 3.37
C LEU A 47 -4.42 2.85 2.83
N ASP A 48 -4.04 4.11 3.03
CA ASP A 48 -4.76 5.27 2.50
C ASP A 48 -4.75 5.27 0.97
N ALA A 49 -3.65 4.87 0.33
CA ALA A 49 -3.58 4.76 -1.12
C ALA A 49 -4.64 3.79 -1.67
N ILE A 50 -4.91 2.69 -0.97
CA ILE A 50 -5.95 1.73 -1.37
C ILE A 50 -7.34 2.36 -1.21
N CYS A 51 -7.60 3.01 -0.07
CA CYS A 51 -8.91 3.64 0.18
C CYS A 51 -9.17 4.78 -0.81
N LEU A 52 -8.19 5.65 -1.02
CA LEU A 52 -8.25 6.77 -1.95
C LEU A 52 -8.50 6.29 -3.38
N ALA A 53 -7.81 5.24 -3.84
CA ALA A 53 -7.96 4.73 -5.20
C ALA A 53 -9.34 4.09 -5.46
N LEU A 54 -9.96 3.49 -4.44
CA LEU A 54 -11.24 2.81 -4.58
C LEU A 54 -12.44 3.73 -4.29
N TYR A 55 -12.29 4.68 -3.38
CA TYR A 55 -13.40 5.42 -2.80
C TYR A 55 -13.22 6.95 -2.86
N HIS A 56 -12.07 7.46 -3.32
CA HIS A 56 -11.73 8.88 -3.28
C HIS A 56 -11.75 9.50 -1.87
N GLU A 57 -11.61 8.67 -0.84
CA GLU A 57 -11.61 9.05 0.57
C GLU A 57 -10.42 8.39 1.28
N THR A 58 -9.79 9.13 2.18
CA THR A 58 -8.85 8.59 3.16
C THR A 58 -9.56 8.44 4.49
N ARG A 59 -9.17 7.44 5.29
CA ARG A 59 -9.68 7.33 6.66
C ARG A 59 -9.01 8.43 7.50
N ALA A 60 -9.68 9.57 7.63
CA ALA A 60 -9.34 10.58 8.63
C ALA A 60 -9.61 10.06 10.04
#